data_AF-C1L7N7-F1
#
_entry.id   AF-C1L7N7-F1
#
_cell.length_a   1.000
_cell.length_b   1.000
_cell.length_c   1.000
_cell.angle_alpha   90.00
_cell.angle_beta   90.00
_cell.angle_gamma   90.00
#
_symmetry.space_group_name_H-M   'P 1'
#
loop_
_entity.id
_entity.type
_entity.pdbx_description
1 polymer ?
#
loop_
_entity_poly.entity_id
_entity_poly.type
_entity_poly.pdbx_seq_one_letter_code
_entity_poly.pdbx_strand_id
1 'polypeptide(L)'
;MDLVYYVDTDGNRTPGNLFSVGSGSPYAYGVLDAGYKYEMSDEDAYELAKRSIFHATHRDAASGGFVNLYHMKEDGWKFIGIFDVGELYYKYMSK
;
A
#
# COMPACT_ATOMS: atom_id res chain seq x y z
N MET A 1 5.86 19.56 -1.37
CA MET A 1 6.82 18.46 -1.63
C MET A 1 6.62 17.49 -0.49
N ASP A 2 5.78 16.50 -0.71
CA ASP A 2 5.31 15.62 0.36
C ASP A 2 6.32 14.49 0.52
N LEU A 3 7.18 14.64 1.52
CA LEU A 3 8.30 13.74 1.76
C LEU A 3 7.90 12.72 2.83
N VAL A 4 7.90 11.43 2.46
CA VAL A 4 7.72 10.33 3.43
C VAL A 4 9.08 10.02 4.05
N TYR A 5 9.08 9.73 5.34
CA TYR A 5 10.26 9.26 6.05
C TYR A 5 10.05 7.83 6.54
N TYR A 6 10.98 6.94 6.18
CA TYR A 6 11.16 5.68 6.87
C TYR A 6 12.01 5.90 8.12
N VAL A 7 11.54 5.38 9.26
CA VAL A 7 12.25 5.40 10.54
C VAL A 7 12.15 4.02 11.17
N ASP A 8 13.25 3.50 11.71
CA ASP A 8 13.28 2.19 12.38
C ASP A 8 14.02 2.18 13.72
N THR A 9 14.07 1.01 14.35
CA THR A 9 14.67 0.79 15.66
C THR A 9 16.20 0.84 15.66
N ASP A 10 16.82 0.73 14.49
CA ASP A 10 18.28 0.83 14.35
C ASP A 10 18.74 2.30 14.23
N GLY A 11 17.78 3.23 14.28
CA GLY A 11 18.04 4.67 14.19
C GLY A 11 18.12 5.19 12.77
N ASN A 12 17.71 4.40 11.77
CA ASN A 12 17.65 4.88 10.40
C ASN A 12 16.56 5.95 10.26
N ARG A 13 16.84 6.97 9.46
CA ARG A 13 15.86 8.00 9.06
C ARG A 13 16.11 8.39 7.61
N THR A 14 15.31 7.81 6.72
CA THR A 14 15.54 7.94 5.27
C THR A 14 14.35 8.61 4.60
N PRO A 15 14.55 9.76 3.91
CA PRO A 15 13.51 10.36 3.08
C PRO A 15 13.35 9.60 1.76
N GLY A 16 12.12 9.53 1.24
CA GLY A 16 11.83 8.89 -0.04
C GLY A 16 10.39 9.05 -0.47
N ASN A 17 10.09 8.55 -1.67
CA ASN A 17 8.76 8.66 -2.28
C ASN A 17 7.90 7.41 -2.02
N LEU A 18 8.53 6.23 -1.90
CA LEU A 18 7.85 4.95 -1.73
C LEU A 18 8.55 4.15 -0.62
N PHE A 19 7.75 3.57 0.26
CA PHE A 19 8.22 2.65 1.30
C PHE A 19 7.19 1.54 1.53
N SER A 20 7.69 0.35 1.88
CA SER A 20 6.90 -0.78 2.35
C SER A 20 7.69 -1.49 3.44
N VAL A 21 7.02 -1.82 4.55
CA VAL A 21 7.64 -2.37 5.77
C VAL A 21 6.83 -3.57 6.28
N GLY A 22 7.48 -4.43 7.07
CA GLY A 22 6.88 -5.67 7.59
C GLY A 22 7.17 -6.90 6.73
N SER A 23 6.71 -8.07 7.19
CA SER A 23 6.99 -9.38 6.57
C SER A 23 6.47 -9.49 5.12
N GLY A 24 5.34 -8.85 4.82
CA GLY A 24 4.74 -8.82 3.48
C GLY A 24 5.41 -7.84 2.51
N SER A 25 6.38 -7.05 2.97
CA SER A 25 6.94 -5.92 2.20
C SER A 25 7.48 -6.30 0.81
N PRO A 26 8.26 -7.39 0.63
CA PRO A 26 8.78 -7.76 -0.68
C PRO A 26 7.67 -8.03 -1.72
N TYR A 27 6.54 -8.59 -1.30
CA TYR A 27 5.40 -8.85 -2.18
C TYR A 27 4.66 -7.57 -2.55
N ALA A 28 4.51 -6.64 -1.61
CA ALA A 28 3.90 -5.34 -1.86
C ALA A 28 4.74 -4.51 -2.84
N TYR A 29 6.06 -4.48 -2.68
CA TYR A 29 6.97 -3.80 -3.62
C TYR A 29 6.85 -4.35 -5.03
N GLY A 30 6.78 -5.68 -5.20
CA GLY A 30 6.66 -6.28 -6.54
C GLY A 30 5.47 -5.77 -7.35
N VAL A 31 4.34 -5.48 -6.69
CA VAL A 31 3.15 -4.91 -7.36
C VAL A 31 3.24 -3.39 -7.45
N LEU A 32 3.68 -2.74 -6.37
CA LEU A 32 3.81 -1.29 -6.30
C LEU A 32 4.77 -0.76 -7.36
N ASP A 33 5.98 -1.31 -7.44
CA ASP A 33 7.02 -0.87 -8.38
C ASP A 33 6.65 -1.13 -9.84
N ALA A 34 5.86 -2.19 -10.11
CA ALA A 34 5.39 -2.50 -11.45
C ALA A 34 4.28 -1.55 -11.93
N GLY A 35 3.47 -1.01 -11.02
CA GLY A 35 2.32 -0.16 -11.34
C GLY A 35 2.53 1.33 -11.13
N TYR A 36 3.54 1.72 -10.34
CA TYR A 36 3.72 3.10 -9.91
C TYR A 36 4.05 4.04 -11.07
N LYS A 37 3.37 5.20 -11.08
CA LYS A 37 3.72 6.36 -11.89
C LYS A 37 3.63 7.59 -10.99
N TYR A 38 4.46 8.59 -11.25
CA TYR A 38 4.43 9.82 -10.45
C TYR A 38 3.10 10.57 -10.61
N GLU A 39 2.58 10.63 -11.83
CA GLU A 39 1.33 11.32 -12.16
C GLU A 39 0.19 10.30 -12.30
N MET A 40 -0.35 9.85 -11.18
CA MET A 40 -1.55 9.00 -11.13
C MET A 40 -2.78 9.82 -10.76
N SER A 41 -3.94 9.38 -11.23
CA SER A 41 -5.21 9.82 -10.65
C SER A 41 -5.33 9.30 -9.21
N ASP A 42 -6.13 9.97 -8.39
CA ASP A 42 -6.39 9.53 -7.02
C ASP A 42 -6.96 8.09 -7.02
N GLU A 43 -7.88 7.79 -7.94
CA GLU A 43 -8.52 6.48 -8.09
C GLU A 43 -7.53 5.37 -8.48
N ASP A 44 -6.62 5.64 -9.43
CA ASP A 44 -5.59 4.68 -9.83
C ASP A 44 -4.61 4.42 -8.70
N ALA A 45 -4.22 5.47 -7.95
CA ALA A 45 -3.33 5.33 -6.81
C ALA A 45 -3.96 4.48 -5.70
N TYR A 46 -5.25 4.69 -5.41
CA TYR A 46 -5.99 3.86 -4.45
C TYR A 46 -6.07 2.40 -4.89
N GLU A 47 -6.33 2.16 -6.18
CA GLU A 47 -6.41 0.81 -6.72
C GLU A 47 -5.05 0.11 -6.67
N LEU A 48 -3.95 0.79 -7.01
CA LEU A 48 -2.60 0.26 -6.87
C LEU A 48 -2.27 -0.07 -5.41
N ALA A 49 -2.56 0.85 -4.47
CA ALA A 49 -2.31 0.62 -3.05
C ALA A 49 -3.06 -0.62 -2.52
N LYS A 50 -4.35 -0.76 -2.84
CA LYS A 50 -5.15 -1.94 -2.46
C LYS A 50 -4.59 -3.22 -3.06
N ARG A 51 -4.19 -3.20 -4.35
CA ARG A 51 -3.60 -4.38 -5.02
C ARG A 51 -2.27 -4.79 -4.40
N SER A 52 -1.40 -3.83 -4.07
CA SER A 52 -0.10 -4.13 -3.45
C SER A 52 -0.26 -4.81 -2.09
N ILE A 53 -1.15 -4.30 -1.23
CA ILE A 53 -1.42 -4.91 0.07
C ILE A 53 -2.14 -6.24 -0.08
N PHE A 54 -3.13 -6.34 -0.97
CA PHE A 54 -3.81 -7.60 -1.27
C PHE A 54 -2.82 -8.71 -1.64
N HIS A 55 -1.91 -8.46 -2.60
CA HIS A 55 -0.95 -9.47 -3.02
C HIS A 55 0.06 -9.83 -1.92
N ALA A 56 0.42 -8.88 -1.05
CA ALA A 56 1.20 -9.18 0.14
C ALA A 56 0.44 -10.11 1.10
N THR A 57 -0.81 -9.80 1.42
CA THR A 57 -1.65 -10.64 2.30
C THR A 57 -1.94 -12.03 1.71
N HIS A 58 -1.91 -12.17 0.39
CA HIS A 58 -2.12 -13.46 -0.26
C HIS A 58 -0.89 -14.38 -0.18
N ARG A 59 0.31 -13.82 0.00
CA ARG A 59 1.58 -14.57 -0.02
C ARG A 59 2.24 -14.68 1.35
N ASP A 60 2.09 -13.68 2.20
CA ASP A 60 2.66 -13.64 3.54
C ASP A 60 1.64 -14.10 4.58
N ALA A 61 1.93 -15.21 5.27
CA ALA A 61 1.03 -15.81 6.26
C ALA A 61 0.81 -14.92 7.51
N ALA A 62 1.70 -13.96 7.77
CA ALA A 62 1.57 -13.02 8.88
C ALA A 62 0.79 -11.74 8.53
N SER A 63 0.34 -11.59 7.28
CA SER A 63 -0.40 -10.43 6.78
C SER A 63 -1.82 -10.81 6.37
N GLY A 64 -2.84 -10.03 6.76
CA GLY A 64 -4.24 -10.35 6.44
C GLY A 64 -5.26 -9.41 7.06
N GLY A 65 -6.54 -9.82 7.02
CA GLY A 65 -7.66 -9.07 7.58
C GLY A 65 -8.19 -8.02 6.60
N PHE A 66 -7.87 -6.75 6.84
CA PHE A 66 -8.41 -5.63 6.10
C PHE A 66 -7.32 -4.68 5.60
N VAL A 67 -7.54 -4.07 4.44
CA VAL A 67 -6.74 -2.93 3.95
C VAL A 67 -7.39 -1.64 4.45
N ASN A 68 -6.69 -0.92 5.33
CA ASN A 68 -7.07 0.44 5.74
C ASN A 68 -6.37 1.45 4.85
N LEU A 69 -7.12 2.21 4.05
CA LEU A 69 -6.55 3.13 3.06
C LEU A 69 -6.74 4.59 3.46
N TYR A 70 -5.66 5.36 3.39
CA TYR A 70 -5.62 6.79 3.69
C TYR A 70 -4.95 7.56 2.55
N HIS A 71 -5.36 8.82 2.36
CA HIS A 71 -4.76 9.76 1.42
C HIS A 71 -4.33 11.04 2.15
N MET A 72 -3.05 11.36 2.14
CA MET A 72 -2.55 12.65 2.61
C MET A 72 -2.71 13.73 1.54
N LYS A 73 -3.39 14.83 1.88
CA LYS A 73 -3.53 16.06 1.07
C LYS A 73 -2.94 17.23 1.86
N GLU A 74 -2.85 18.40 1.22
CA GLU A 74 -2.34 19.63 1.86
C GLU A 74 -3.14 20.04 3.10
N ASP A 75 -4.44 19.73 3.13
CA ASP A 75 -5.36 20.02 4.24
C ASP A 75 -5.44 18.90 5.30
N GLY A 76 -4.61 17.85 5.16
CA GLY A 76 -4.53 16.72 6.09
C GLY A 76 -4.87 15.39 5.44
N TRP A 77 -5.12 14.36 6.27
CA TRP A 77 -5.44 13.03 5.78
C TRP A 77 -6.93 12.82 5.55
N LYS A 78 -7.26 12.02 4.54
CA LYS A 78 -8.60 11.52 4.25
C LYS A 78 -8.62 10.02 4.42
N PHE A 79 -9.59 9.51 5.16
CA PHE A 79 -9.86 8.08 5.26
C PHE A 79 -10.69 7.65 4.05
N ILE A 80 -10.13 6.73 3.26
CA ILE A 80 -10.75 6.28 2.00
C ILE A 80 -11.64 5.07 2.23
N GLY A 81 -11.25 4.17 3.14
CA GLY A 81 -12.07 3.01 3.50
C GLY A 81 -11.30 1.87 4.16
N ILE A 82 -12.08 0.91 4.67
CA ILE A 82 -11.63 -0.41 5.10
C ILE A 82 -12.09 -1.40 4.03
N PHE A 83 -11.18 -2.22 3.50
CA PHE A 83 -11.50 -3.21 2.47
C PHE A 83 -11.13 -4.61 2.95
N ASP A 84 -12.11 -5.52 2.98
CA ASP A 84 -11.90 -6.91 3.37
C ASP A 84 -11.03 -7.63 2.32
N VAL A 85 -9.94 -8.27 2.76
CA VAL A 85 -9.02 -8.97 1.86
C VAL A 85 -9.69 -10.17 1.17
N GLY A 86 -10.64 -10.83 1.83
CA GLY A 86 -11.46 -11.89 1.25
C GLY A 86 -12.37 -11.39 0.13
N GLU A 87 -13.01 -10.22 0.28
CA GLU A 87 -13.76 -9.59 -0.81
C GLU A 87 -12.84 -9.19 -1.98
N LEU A 88 -11.67 -8.62 -1.66
CA LEU A 88 -10.67 -8.28 -2.66
C LEU A 88 -10.12 -9.52 -3.39
N TYR A 89 -10.03 -10.67 -2.72
CA TYR A 89 -9.67 -11.94 -3.35
C TYR A 89 -10.64 -12.29 -4.46
N TYR A 90 -11.94 -12.23 -4.19
CA TYR A 90 -12.94 -12.46 -5.24
C TYR A 90 -12.79 -11.42 -6.35
N LYS A 91 -12.66 -10.12 -6.02
CA LYS A 91 -12.49 -9.06 -7.03
C LYS A 91 -11.29 -9.28 -7.96
N TYR A 92 -10.15 -9.72 -7.43
CA TYR A 92 -8.88 -9.75 -8.18
C TYR A 92 -8.51 -11.13 -8.73
N MET A 93 -9.03 -12.21 -8.15
CA MET A 93 -8.68 -13.58 -8.51
C MET A 93 -9.82 -14.33 -9.19
N SER A 94 -11.07 -13.83 -9.15
CA SER A 94 -12.15 -14.44 -9.92
C SER A 94 -11.97 -14.12 -11.41
N LYS A 95 -11.97 -15.17 -12.23
CA LYS A 95 -12.10 -15.07 -13.69
C LYS A 95 -13.50 -14.63 -14.09
#